data_AF-A0A974DNR1-F1
#
_entry.id   AF-A0A974DNR1-F1
#
_cell.length_a   1.000
_cell.length_b   1.000
_cell.length_c   1.000
_cell.angle_alpha   90.00
_cell.angle_beta   90.00
_cell.angle_gamma   90.00
#
_symmetry.space_group_name_H-M   'P 1'
#
loop_
_entity.id
_entity.type
_entity.pdbx_description
1 polymer ?
#
loop_
_entity_poly.entity_id
_entity_poly.type
_entity_poly.pdbx_seq_one_letter_code
_entity_poly.pdbx_strand_id
1 'polypeptide(L)'
;MIVRSVLPKTTKAGTFCCNSNRCETCKYILCKDQVAIPNTQKVYTILDYYSCASSNVVYMITCTRCSTGGIYIGETGQKLPTRMNHHRHKINTKSCDTPGILKLNEKGRFMNSNVWSYLTH
;
A
#
# COMPACT_ATOMS: atom_id res chain seq x y z
N MET A 1 -22.06 13.05 33.01
CA MET A 1 -22.02 11.79 32.23
C MET A 1 -21.71 12.16 30.79
N ILE A 2 -20.57 11.73 30.23
CA ILE A 2 -20.22 12.02 28.83
C ILE A 2 -20.51 10.75 28.03
N VAL A 3 -21.41 10.85 27.06
CA VAL A 3 -21.75 9.76 26.15
C VAL A 3 -21.20 10.13 24.78
N ARG A 4 -20.36 9.26 24.20
CA ARG A 4 -19.90 9.40 22.81
C ARG A 4 -20.92 8.73 21.89
N SER A 5 -21.57 9.49 21.02
CA SER A 5 -22.36 8.96 19.92
C SER A 5 -21.43 8.62 18.74
N VAL A 6 -21.38 7.35 18.35
CA VAL A 6 -20.66 6.91 17.15
C VAL A 6 -21.68 6.85 16.01
N LEU A 7 -21.52 7.70 15.00
CA LEU A 7 -22.27 7.59 13.76
C LEU A 7 -21.91 6.26 13.07
N PRO A 8 -22.89 5.44 12.66
CA PRO A 8 -22.61 4.25 11.87
C PRO A 8 -21.89 4.65 10.59
N LYS A 9 -20.62 4.24 10.45
CA LYS A 9 -19.90 4.37 9.17
C LYS A 9 -20.54 3.39 8.18
N THR A 10 -21.37 3.89 7.29
CA THR A 10 -21.98 3.12 6.19
C THR A 10 -21.01 2.87 5.03
N THR A 11 -19.76 3.30 5.14
CA THR A 11 -18.74 3.09 4.12
C THR A 11 -18.30 1.63 4.10
N LYS A 12 -18.43 0.98 2.94
CA LYS A 12 -17.94 -0.37 2.68
C LYS A 12 -16.45 -0.44 3.00
N ALA A 13 -16.07 -1.35 3.89
CA ALA A 13 -14.67 -1.58 4.23
C ALA A 13 -13.93 -2.26 3.07
N GLY A 14 -12.64 -1.97 2.95
CA GLY A 14 -11.77 -2.56 1.94
C GLY A 14 -10.92 -1.55 1.19
N THR A 15 -10.17 -2.05 0.22
CA THR A 15 -9.39 -1.25 -0.72
C THR A 15 -10.13 -1.07 -2.03
N PHE A 16 -10.01 0.13 -2.63
CA PHE A 16 -10.72 0.50 -3.84
C PHE A 16 -9.84 1.33 -4.79
N CYS A 17 -10.07 1.19 -6.09
CA CYS A 17 -9.52 2.10 -7.08
C CYS A 17 -10.22 3.46 -7.00
N CYS A 18 -9.45 4.53 -7.10
CA CYS A 18 -9.92 5.92 -7.08
C CYS A 18 -10.51 6.37 -8.44
N ASN A 19 -10.71 5.43 -9.37
CA ASN A 19 -11.33 5.57 -10.69
C ASN A 19 -10.77 6.70 -11.60
N SER A 20 -9.60 7.23 -11.28
CA SER A 20 -8.92 8.22 -12.10
C SER A 20 -8.10 7.55 -13.20
N ASN A 21 -8.35 7.95 -14.46
CA ASN A 21 -7.63 7.46 -15.63
C ASN A 21 -6.12 7.78 -15.61
N ARG A 22 -5.70 8.77 -14.82
CA ARG A 22 -4.29 9.17 -14.69
C ARG A 22 -3.56 8.47 -13.53
N CYS A 23 -4.27 7.66 -12.74
CA CYS A 23 -3.68 7.03 -11.57
C CYS A 23 -2.95 5.74 -11.96
N GLU A 24 -1.64 5.83 -12.12
CA GLU A 24 -0.77 4.66 -12.37
C GLU A 24 -0.76 3.66 -11.21
N THR A 25 -1.13 4.09 -10.01
CA THR A 25 -1.17 3.21 -8.83
C THR A 25 -2.41 2.32 -8.82
N CYS A 26 -3.54 2.76 -9.42
CA CYS A 26 -4.78 1.97 -9.54
C CYS A 26 -4.53 0.59 -10.16
N LYS A 27 -3.62 0.51 -11.13
CA LYS A 27 -3.32 -0.72 -11.89
C LYS A 27 -2.83 -1.87 -11.00
N TYR A 28 -2.36 -1.53 -9.81
CA TYR A 28 -1.76 -2.45 -8.86
C TYR A 28 -2.56 -2.57 -7.55
N ILE A 29 -3.64 -1.79 -7.38
CA ILE A 29 -4.52 -1.93 -6.22
C ILE A 29 -5.29 -3.25 -6.36
N LEU A 30 -5.19 -4.10 -5.34
CA LEU A 30 -6.13 -5.21 -5.17
C LEU A 30 -7.33 -4.71 -4.40
N CYS A 31 -8.51 -4.71 -5.01
CA CYS A 31 -9.75 -4.35 -4.34
C CYS A 31 -10.25 -5.53 -3.49
N LYS A 32 -9.88 -5.55 -2.21
CA LYS A 32 -10.21 -6.62 -1.26
C LYS A 32 -10.56 -6.03 0.10
N ASP A 33 -11.28 -6.79 0.90
CA ASP A 33 -11.56 -6.50 2.31
C ASP A 33 -10.61 -7.24 3.26
N GLN A 34 -9.82 -8.20 2.74
CA GLN A 34 -8.83 -8.96 3.51
C GLN A 34 -7.48 -9.07 2.79
N VAL A 35 -6.41 -9.15 3.59
CA VAL A 35 -5.03 -9.42 3.14
C VAL A 35 -4.42 -10.57 3.92
N ALA A 36 -3.92 -11.54 3.17
CA ALA A 36 -3.07 -12.60 3.69
C ALA A 36 -1.60 -12.19 3.58
N ILE A 37 -0.80 -12.47 4.62
CA ILE A 37 0.65 -12.38 4.52
C ILE A 37 1.16 -13.68 3.88
N PRO A 38 1.83 -13.61 2.69
CA PRO A 38 2.45 -14.75 2.04
C PRO A 38 3.30 -15.58 3.01
N ASN A 39 3.28 -16.91 2.84
CA ASN A 39 4.02 -17.87 3.67
C ASN A 39 3.64 -17.89 5.16
N THR A 40 2.50 -17.29 5.52
CA THR A 40 1.92 -17.40 6.86
C THR A 40 0.43 -17.72 6.77
N GLN A 41 -0.15 -18.25 7.84
CA GLN A 41 -1.61 -18.43 7.96
C GLN A 41 -2.31 -17.15 8.48
N LYS A 42 -1.61 -16.00 8.52
CA LYS A 42 -2.16 -14.75 9.04
C LYS A 42 -2.92 -14.02 7.94
N VAL A 43 -4.19 -13.73 8.23
CA VAL A 43 -5.08 -12.91 7.42
C VAL A 43 -5.55 -11.74 8.27
N TYR A 44 -5.56 -10.55 7.69
CA TYR A 44 -6.01 -9.34 8.34
C TYR A 44 -7.15 -8.70 7.54
N THR A 45 -8.17 -8.23 8.24
CA THR A 45 -9.38 -7.62 7.68
C THR A 45 -9.28 -6.09 7.73
N ILE A 46 -9.63 -5.40 6.64
CA ILE A 46 -9.79 -3.94 6.67
C ILE A 46 -11.09 -3.61 7.36
N LEU A 47 -11.01 -2.68 8.29
CA LEU A 47 -12.16 -2.17 9.01
C LEU A 47 -12.73 -0.87 8.39
N ASP A 48 -11.91 -0.12 7.66
CA ASP A 48 -12.26 1.15 7.02
C ASP A 48 -12.23 1.11 5.48
N TYR A 49 -12.60 2.22 4.85
CA TYR A 49 -12.49 2.41 3.41
C TYR A 49 -11.13 3.01 3.06
N TYR A 50 -10.36 2.33 2.21
CA TYR A 50 -9.11 2.85 1.65
C TYR A 50 -9.17 2.88 0.14
N SER A 51 -8.58 3.91 -0.46
CA SER A 51 -8.40 3.96 -1.91
C SER A 51 -6.99 4.41 -2.25
N CYS A 52 -6.61 4.34 -3.52
CA CYS A 52 -5.38 5.00 -3.95
C CYS A 52 -5.38 6.50 -3.64
N ALA A 53 -6.52 7.19 -3.48
CA ALA A 53 -6.48 8.60 -3.12
C ALA A 53 -6.19 8.85 -1.62
N SER A 54 -6.17 7.81 -0.79
CA SER A 54 -5.94 7.90 0.65
C SER A 54 -4.52 8.34 1.00
N SER A 55 -4.42 9.07 2.11
CA SER A 55 -3.20 9.55 2.77
C SER A 55 -3.11 8.98 4.18
N ASN A 56 -1.94 9.06 4.81
CA ASN A 56 -1.68 8.47 6.13
C ASN A 56 -1.98 6.96 6.12
N VAL A 57 -1.40 6.28 5.14
CA VAL A 57 -1.61 4.85 4.93
C VAL A 57 -0.29 4.11 5.10
N VAL A 58 -0.36 2.98 5.79
CA VAL A 58 0.62 1.90 5.58
C VAL A 58 0.26 1.19 4.29
N TYR A 59 1.24 0.58 3.61
CA TYR A 59 1.02 -0.18 2.40
C TYR A 59 1.97 -1.37 2.30
N MET A 60 1.52 -2.44 1.64
CA MET A 60 2.27 -3.69 1.47
C MET A 60 2.45 -4.04 -0.01
N ILE A 61 3.68 -3.96 -0.49
CA ILE A 61 4.04 -4.35 -1.86
C ILE A 61 4.54 -5.79 -1.85
N THR A 62 3.97 -6.63 -2.71
CA THR A 62 4.38 -8.04 -2.86
C THR A 62 5.06 -8.27 -4.19
N CYS A 63 6.22 -8.91 -4.18
CA CYS A 63 6.91 -9.32 -5.38
C CYS A 63 6.28 -10.60 -5.95
N THR A 64 5.64 -10.50 -7.11
CA THR A 64 5.05 -11.66 -7.81
C THR A 64 6.06 -12.45 -8.63
N ARG A 65 7.26 -11.90 -8.84
CA ARG A 65 8.35 -12.51 -9.63
C ARG A 65 9.42 -13.18 -8.77
N CYS A 66 9.41 -12.93 -7.47
CA CYS A 66 10.38 -13.47 -6.54
C CYS A 66 9.93 -14.88 -6.15
N SER A 67 10.82 -15.87 -6.27
CA SER A 67 10.54 -17.27 -5.89
C SER A 67 10.12 -17.41 -4.42
N THR A 68 10.60 -16.52 -3.56
CA THR A 68 10.30 -16.49 -2.13
C THR A 68 9.08 -15.65 -1.76
N GLY A 69 8.45 -14.95 -2.71
CA GLY A 69 7.29 -14.09 -2.45
C GLY A 69 7.62 -12.89 -1.56
N GLY A 70 8.73 -12.20 -1.83
CA GLY A 70 9.21 -11.07 -1.02
C GLY A 70 8.17 -9.97 -0.79
N ILE A 71 8.15 -9.41 0.42
CA ILE A 71 7.18 -8.40 0.88
C ILE A 71 7.95 -7.15 1.31
N TYR A 72 7.40 -5.99 0.99
CA TYR A 72 7.81 -4.70 1.55
C TYR A 72 6.61 -4.02 2.22
N ILE A 73 6.77 -3.60 3.46
CA ILE A 73 5.79 -2.81 4.20
C ILE A 73 6.37 -1.41 4.38
N GLY A 74 5.59 -0.39 4.06
CA GLY A 74 5.99 1.00 4.25
C GLY A 74 4.82 1.86 4.69
N GLU A 75 5.13 2.98 5.33
CA GLU A 75 4.16 4.00 5.73
C GLU A 75 4.33 5.26 4.88
N THR A 76 3.25 6.00 4.69
CA THR A 76 3.33 7.36 4.16
C THR A 76 2.22 8.25 4.66
N GLY A 77 2.57 9.48 5.06
CA GLY A 77 1.61 10.55 5.28
C GLY A 77 1.09 11.19 3.99
N GLN A 78 1.79 11.00 2.87
CA GLN A 78 1.37 11.54 1.57
C GLN A 78 0.22 10.71 0.97
N LYS A 79 -0.45 11.25 -0.04
CA LYS A 79 -1.30 10.43 -0.91
C LYS A 79 -0.46 9.32 -1.52
N LEU A 80 -0.99 8.12 -1.53
CA LEU A 80 -0.24 6.96 -1.95
C LEU A 80 0.31 7.01 -3.39
N PRO A 81 -0.40 7.53 -4.41
CA PRO A 81 0.11 7.72 -5.76
C PRO A 81 1.33 8.61 -5.80
N THR A 82 1.37 9.65 -4.97
CA THR A 82 2.53 10.54 -4.83
C THR A 82 3.72 9.75 -4.31
N ARG A 83 3.53 8.96 -3.25
CA ARG A 83 4.59 8.10 -2.70
C ARG A 83 5.10 7.09 -3.73
N MET A 84 4.20 6.45 -4.46
CA MET A 84 4.55 5.46 -5.49
C MET A 84 5.25 6.11 -6.69
N ASN A 85 4.84 7.32 -7.09
CA ASN A 85 5.53 8.08 -8.14
C ASN A 85 6.95 8.46 -7.71
N HIS A 86 7.15 8.90 -6.47
CA HIS A 86 8.48 9.18 -5.93
C HIS A 86 9.38 7.93 -5.95
N HIS A 87 8.84 6.77 -5.55
CA HIS A 87 9.57 5.51 -5.63
C HIS A 87 9.97 5.17 -7.07
N ARG A 88 9.02 5.24 -8.02
CA ARG A 88 9.29 5.00 -9.46
C ARG A 88 10.37 5.94 -9.98
N HIS A 89 10.28 7.23 -9.64
CA HIS A 89 11.25 8.23 -10.06
C HIS A 89 12.65 7.91 -9.52
N LYS A 90 12.78 7.64 -8.21
CA LYS A 90 14.07 7.31 -7.57
C LYS A 90 14.73 6.06 -8.18
N ILE A 91 13.94 5.05 -8.53
CA ILE A 91 14.43 3.84 -9.20
C ILE A 91 14.97 4.17 -10.60
N ASN A 92 14.23 4.99 -11.36
CA ASN A 92 14.61 5.35 -12.72
C ASN A 92 15.83 6.28 -12.77
N THR A 93 16.02 7.13 -11.76
CA THR A 93 17.13 8.09 -11.71
C THR A 93 18.41 7.54 -11.09
N LYS A 94 18.43 6.29 -10.57
CA LYS A 94 19.59 5.64 -9.93
C LYS A 94 20.29 6.49 -8.85
N SER A 95 19.59 7.43 -8.21
CA SER A 95 20.18 8.26 -7.15
C SER A 95 20.35 7.43 -5.88
N CYS A 96 21.58 7.03 -5.57
CA CYS A 96 21.97 6.13 -4.48
C CYS A 96 22.16 6.80 -3.10
N ASP A 97 21.72 8.05 -2.89
CA ASP A 97 22.11 8.80 -1.69
C ASP A 97 21.04 8.81 -0.59
N THR A 98 20.57 7.65 -0.15
CA THR A 98 19.86 7.62 1.15
C THR A 98 20.02 6.26 1.85
N PRO A 99 20.70 6.21 3.01
CA PRO A 99 20.75 5.02 3.82
C PRO A 99 19.38 4.84 4.47
N GLY A 100 18.57 3.90 3.98
CA GLY A 100 17.36 3.50 4.69
C GLY A 100 16.21 2.92 3.88
N ILE A 101 16.22 2.98 2.54
CA ILE A 101 15.08 2.43 1.76
C ILE A 101 15.58 1.53 0.63
N LEU A 102 15.28 0.24 0.81
CA LEU A 102 15.26 -0.83 -0.19
C LEU A 102 16.59 -1.09 -0.91
N LYS A 103 17.37 -2.03 -0.38
CA LYS A 103 18.16 -2.93 -1.24
C LYS A 103 17.18 -3.66 -2.16
N LEU A 104 16.89 -3.04 -3.30
CA LEU A 104 16.35 -3.72 -4.46
C LEU A 104 17.44 -4.71 -4.89
N ASN A 105 17.12 -5.98 -4.74
CA ASN A 105 17.90 -7.10 -5.25
C ASN A 105 18.18 -6.91 -6.75
N GLU A 106 19.36 -6.38 -7.06
CA GLU A 106 20.26 -6.50 -8.24
C GLU A 106 19.72 -6.49 -9.68
N LYS A 107 18.41 -6.54 -9.88
CA LYS A 107 17.74 -6.63 -11.18
C LYS A 107 16.47 -5.82 -11.10
N GLY A 108 16.58 -4.51 -11.32
CA GLY A 108 15.47 -3.54 -11.31
C GLY A 108 14.30 -3.97 -12.19
N ARG A 109 13.37 -4.76 -11.64
CA ARG A 109 12.23 -5.30 -12.37
C ARG A 109 10.99 -5.41 -11.47
N PHE A 110 10.09 -4.46 -11.71
CA PHE A 110 8.63 -4.53 -11.56
C PHE A 110 8.08 -5.09 -10.24
N MET A 111 7.82 -4.19 -9.29
CA MET A 111 6.95 -4.46 -8.15
C MET A 111 5.49 -4.16 -8.50
N ASN A 112 4.61 -5.14 -8.28
CA ASN A 112 3.16 -4.95 -8.33
C ASN A 112 2.74 -4.34 -6.98
N SER A 113 2.42 -3.04 -6.98
CA SER A 113 2.10 -2.30 -5.76
C SER A 113 0.69 -2.59 -5.25
N ASN A 114 0.55 -3.70 -4.52
CA ASN A 114 -0.59 -3.90 -3.64
C ASN A 114 -0.50 -2.90 -2.46
N VAL A 115 -1.63 -2.45 -1.92
CA VAL A 115 -1.70 -1.26 -1.06
C VAL A 115 -2.55 -1.56 0.16
N TRP A 116 -1.98 -1.54 1.37
CA TRP A 116 -2.67 -1.92 2.60
C TRP A 116 -2.16 -1.31 3.91
N SER A 117 -3.09 -0.61 4.57
CA SER A 117 -3.00 0.16 5.81
C SER A 117 -3.04 -0.70 7.08
N TYR A 118 -2.20 -0.40 8.07
CA TYR A 118 -2.29 -0.84 9.46
C TYR A 118 -1.71 0.21 10.42
N LEU A 119 -2.49 0.50 11.47
CA LEU A 119 -2.10 0.93 12.81
C LEU A 119 -1.49 2.32 12.99
N THR A 120 -2.36 3.33 13.07
CA THR A 120 -2.18 4.41 14.05
C THR A 120 -2.56 3.86 15.43
N HIS A 121 -1.63 3.88 16.39
CA HIS A 121 -2.00 4.00 17.80
C HIS A 121 -2.56 5.41 18.05
#